data_AF-A0A2V8LSS3-F1
#
_entry.id   AF-A0A2V8LSS3-F1
#
_cell.length_a   1.000
_cell.length_b   1.000
_cell.length_c   1.000
_cell.angle_alpha   90.00
_cell.angle_beta   90.00
_cell.angle_gamma   90.00
#
_symmetry.space_group_name_H-M   'P 1'
#
loop_
_entity.id
_entity.type
_entity.pdbx_description
1 polymer ?
#
loop_
_entity_poly.entity_id
_entity_poly.type
_entity_poly.pdbx_seq_one_letter_code
_entity_poly.pdbx_strand_id
1 'polypeptide(L)' 'MDWRVLLTTFGVIFLAEMGDKTQIAAMTMAAEKKRPWEVFIAASLALTAVSAIGVIVGIDR' A
#
# COMPACT_ATOMS: atom_id res chain seq x y z
N MET A 1 1.85 26.85 6.03
CA MET A 1 1.14 25.55 6.19
C MET A 1 0.81 25.38 7.65
N ASP A 2 -0.46 25.13 7.98
CA ASP A 2 -0.83 24.79 9.35
C ASP A 2 -0.36 23.35 9.63
N TRP A 3 0.68 23.22 10.44
CA TRP A 3 1.28 21.93 10.77
C TRP A 3 0.31 21.02 11.55
N ARG A 4 -0.66 21.62 12.26
CA ARG A 4 -1.68 20.86 13.00
C ARG A 4 -2.61 20.15 12.03
N VAL A 5 -3.06 20.87 11.00
CA VAL A 5 -3.93 20.31 9.95
C VAL A 5 -3.21 19.18 9.20
N LEU A 6 -1.94 19.35 8.88
CA LEU A 6 -1.17 18.31 8.19
C LEU A 6 -1.11 17.01 9.00
N LEU A 7 -0.73 17.10 10.29
CA LEU A 7 -0.59 15.92 11.14
C LEU A 7 -1.92 15.23 11.44
N THR A 8 -3.00 16.00 11.65
CA THR A 8 -4.33 15.41 11.90
C THR A 8 -4.87 14.75 10.65
N THR A 9 -4.80 15.40 9.49
CA THR A 9 -5.26 14.81 8.22
C THR A 9 -4.44 13.57 7.85
N PHE A 10 -3.10 13.65 7.93
CA PHE A 10 -2.25 12.49 7.68
C PHE A 10 -2.56 11.34 8.64
N GLY A 11 -2.65 11.60 9.95
CA GLY A 11 -2.88 10.55 10.94
C GLY A 11 -4.22 9.85 10.76
N VAL A 12 -5.29 10.59 10.46
CA VAL A 12 -6.62 10.02 10.22
C VAL A 12 -6.63 9.17 8.94
N ILE A 13 -6.10 9.70 7.82
CA ILE A 13 -6.08 8.95 6.55
C ILE A 13 -5.16 7.73 6.67
N PHE A 14 -3.98 7.88 7.28
CA PHE A 14 -3.06 6.79 7.49
C PHE A 14 -3.70 5.65 8.28
N LEU A 15 -4.37 5.94 9.40
CA LEU A 15 -5.08 4.91 10.17
C LEU A 15 -6.25 4.29 9.39
N ALA A 16 -6.94 5.06 8.57
CA ALA A 16 -8.03 4.54 7.73
C ALA A 16 -7.53 3.59 6.64
N GLU A 17 -6.34 3.84 6.08
CA GLU A 17 -5.71 3.01 5.04
C GLU A 17 -4.91 1.83 5.62
N MET A 18 -4.57 1.85 6.92
CA MET A 18 -3.86 0.76 7.59
C MET A 18 -4.79 -0.43 7.83
N GLY A 19 -4.36 -1.63 7.44
CA GLY A 19 -5.08 -2.88 7.70
C GLY A 19 -5.87 -3.45 6.52
N ASP A 20 -5.63 -2.98 5.30
CA ASP A 20 -6.16 -3.68 4.12
C ASP A 20 -5.60 -5.12 4.02
N LYS A 21 -6.38 -6.00 3.40
CA LYS A 21 -6.07 -7.41 3.16
C LYS A 21 -4.72 -7.59 2.47
N THR A 22 -4.34 -6.67 1.58
CA THR A 22 -3.03 -6.69 0.91
C THR A 22 -1.87 -6.48 1.88
N GLN A 23 -2.01 -5.59 2.86
CA GLN A 23 -1.00 -5.34 3.90
C GLN A 23 -0.83 -6.57 4.80
N ILE A 24 -1.93 -7.19 5.24
CA ILE A 24 -1.89 -8.40 6.06
C ILE A 24 -1.17 -9.53 5.30
N ALA A 25 -1.49 -9.74 4.01
CA ALA A 25 -0.82 -10.74 3.19
C ALA A 25 0.69 -10.48 3.02
N ALA A 26 1.08 -9.21 2.81
CA ALA A 26 2.48 -8.82 2.73
C ALA A 26 3.21 -9.04 4.06
N MET A 27 2.58 -8.72 5.20
CA MET A 27 3.15 -8.96 6.53
C MET A 27 3.31 -10.45 6.83
N THR A 28 2.34 -11.29 6.47
CA THR A 28 2.45 -12.75 6.60
C THR A 28 3.58 -13.30 5.74
N MET A 29 3.67 -12.89 4.46
CA MET A 29 4.78 -13.31 3.60
C MET A 29 6.15 -12.86 4.14
N ALA A 30 6.25 -11.65 4.69
CA ALA A 30 7.48 -11.16 5.29
C ALA A 30 7.88 -11.99 6.52
N ALA A 31 6.90 -12.37 7.35
CA ALA A 31 7.11 -13.24 8.51
C ALA A 31 7.54 -14.66 8.10
N GLU A 32 6.93 -15.24 7.08
CA GLU A 32 7.27 -16.58 6.58
C GLU A 32 8.65 -16.64 5.90
N LYS A 33 8.94 -15.67 5.03
CA LYS A 33 10.16 -15.67 4.22
C LYS A 33 11.37 -15.12 4.97
N LYS A 34 11.16 -14.45 6.13
CA LYS A 34 12.20 -13.76 6.93
C LYS A 34 13.06 -12.77 6.11
N ARG A 35 12.53 -12.30 4.98
CA ARG A 35 13.18 -11.38 4.02
C ARG A 35 12.29 -10.17 3.79
N PRO A 36 12.11 -9.31 4.81
CA PRO A 36 11.11 -8.25 4.80
C PRO A 36 11.33 -7.24 3.67
N TRP A 37 12.59 -6.94 3.34
CA TRP A 37 12.92 -5.96 2.30
C TRP A 37 12.54 -6.44 0.90
N GLU A 38 12.71 -7.73 0.63
CA GLU A 38 12.37 -8.30 -0.67
C GLU A 38 10.87 -8.46 -0.83
N VAL A 39 10.17 -8.85 0.24
CA VAL A 39 8.72 -8.89 0.25
C VAL A 39 8.15 -7.47 0.05
N PHE A 40 8.76 -6.46 0.66
CA PHE A 40 8.37 -5.06 0.44
C PHE A 40 8.50 -4.66 -1.03
N ILE A 41 9.68 -4.85 -1.63
CA ILE A 41 9.92 -4.50 -3.04
C ILE A 41 8.95 -5.27 -3.96
N ALA A 42 8.79 -6.57 -3.75
CA ALA A 42 7.90 -7.40 -4.56
C ALA A 42 6.43 -6.96 -4.43
N ALA A 43 5.96 -6.68 -3.22
CA ALA A 43 4.60 -6.21 -2.97
C ALA A 43 4.35 -4.82 -3.57
N SER A 44 5.30 -3.89 -3.46
CA SER A 44 5.21 -2.57 -4.09
C SER A 44 5.15 -2.68 -5.61
N LEU A 45 6.02 -3.49 -6.23
CA LEU A 45 6.00 -3.71 -7.68
C LEU A 45 4.69 -4.34 -8.14
N ALA A 46 4.18 -5.34 -7.40
CA ALA A 46 2.90 -5.98 -7.71
C ALA A 46 1.74 -4.98 -7.63
N LEU A 47 1.70 -4.13 -6.58
CA LEU A 47 0.68 -3.11 -6.40
C LEU A 47 0.73 -2.06 -7.52
N THR A 48 1.93 -1.59 -7.90
CA THR A 48 2.09 -0.67 -9.02
C THR A 48 1.64 -1.29 -10.34
N ALA A 49 2.01 -2.56 -10.59
CA ALA A 49 1.63 -3.26 -11.80
C ALA A 49 0.11 -3.45 -11.91
N VAL A 50 -0.56 -3.91 -10.85
CA VAL A 50 -2.02 -4.10 -10.87
C VAL A 50 -2.75 -2.75 -10.99
N SER A 51 -2.25 -1.70 -10.34
CA SER A 51 -2.81 -0.35 -10.46
C SER A 51 -2.67 0.17 -11.89
N ALA A 52 -1.50 0.01 -12.51
CA ALA A 52 -1.25 0.41 -13.90
C ALA A 52 -2.16 -0.35 -14.87
N ILE A 53 -2.31 -1.66 -14.70
CA ILE A 53 -3.25 -2.47 -15.48
C ILE A 53 -4.68 -1.98 -15.28
N GLY A 54 -5.08 -1.68 -14.03
CA GLY A 54 -6.41 -1.16 -13.72
C GLY A 54 -6.70 0.17 -14.42
N VAL A 55 -5.73 1.08 -14.47
CA VAL A 55 -5.84 2.34 -15.21
C VAL A 55 -5.95 2.10 -16.71
N ILE A 56 -5.12 1.23 -17.28
CA ILE A 56 -5.13 0.92 -18.72
C ILE A 56 -6.45 0.26 -19.13
N VAL A 57 -6.92 -0.73 -18.36
CA VAL A 57 -8.20 -1.42 -18.63
C VAL A 57 -9.40 -0.50 -18.40
N GLY A 58 -9.30 0.42 -17.44
CA GLY A 58 -10.34 1.39 -17.13
C GLY A 58 -10.40 2.57 -18.11
N ILE A 59 -9.44 2.73 -19.02
CA ILE A 59 -9.35 3.91 -19.89
C ILE A 59 -10.47 3.97 -20.93
N ASP A 60 -11.05 2.82 -21.28
CA ASP A 60 -12.10 2.66 -22.30
C ASP A 60 -13.51 2.45 -21.71
N ARG A 61 -13.69 2.64 -20.40
CA ARG A 61 -15.01 2.59 -19.70
C ARG A 61 -15.29 3.90 -18.99
#